data_AF-A0ABD4SJ48-F1
#
_entry.id   AF-A0ABD4SJ48-F1
#
_cell.length_a   1.000
_cell.length_b   1.000
_cell.length_c   1.000
_cell.angle_alpha   90.00
_cell.angle_beta   90.00
_cell.angle_gamma   90.00
#
_symmetry.space_group_name_H-M   'P 1'
#
loop_
_entity.id
_entity.type
_entity.pdbx_description
1 polymer ?
#
loop_
_entity_poly.entity_id
_entity_poly.type
_entity_poly.pdbx_seq_one_letter_code
_entity_poly.pdbx_strand_id
1 'polypeptide(L)'
;MILLVPAMNEEGIIEQTMRLFLRETANLPNVKMVIIDDASSDDTALLVKSFSKQAGGKIQLLQRQLPQAQTGKGTALNWAYQQVILESRDPGSFDLRRFGRGCLHGGRKLPEGYPVFCPG
;
A
#
# COMPACT_ATOMS: atom_id res chain seq x y z
N MET A 1 -9.30 -8.73 -0.16
CA MET A 1 -7.98 -8.78 0.49
C MET A 1 -7.06 -7.76 -0.18
N ILE A 2 -6.36 -6.94 0.60
CA ILE A 2 -5.44 -5.93 0.08
C ILE A 2 -4.04 -6.19 0.64
N LEU A 3 -3.04 -6.21 -0.25
CA LEU A 3 -1.63 -6.31 0.10
C LEU A 3 -0.97 -4.94 -0.06
N LEU A 4 -0.51 -4.35 1.04
CA LEU A 4 0.25 -3.09 1.03
C LEU A 4 1.74 -3.40 0.85
N VAL A 5 2.37 -2.80 -0.16
CA VAL A 5 3.79 -3.02 -0.49
C VAL A 5 4.52 -1.67 -0.57
N PRO A 6 5.31 -1.29 0.44
CA PRO A 6 6.19 -0.13 0.31
C PRO A 6 7.34 -0.46 -0.64
N ALA A 7 7.57 0.40 -1.64
CA ALA A 7 8.64 0.28 -2.62
C ALA A 7 9.30 1.65 -2.81
N MET A 8 10.55 1.78 -2.41
CA MET A 8 11.33 3.01 -2.56
C MET A 8 12.68 2.67 -3.16
N ASN A 9 12.93 3.13 -4.39
CA ASN A 9 14.14 2.81 -5.16
C ASN A 9 14.35 1.29 -5.37
N GLU A 10 13.30 0.59 -5.79
CA GLU A 10 13.27 -0.88 -5.92
C GLU A 10 12.92 -1.34 -7.36
N GLU A 11 13.24 -0.54 -8.40
CA GLU A 11 12.80 -0.76 -9.79
C GLU A 11 13.04 -2.20 -10.30
N GLY A 12 14.19 -2.79 -9.97
CA GLY A 12 14.56 -4.14 -10.42
C GLY A 12 13.81 -5.28 -9.73
N ILE A 13 13.23 -5.04 -8.55
CA ILE A 13 12.53 -6.07 -7.74
C ILE A 13 11.01 -5.94 -7.88
N ILE A 14 10.51 -4.69 -7.96
CA ILE A 14 9.08 -4.43 -7.95
C ILE A 14 8.38 -5.00 -9.19
N GLU A 15 9.05 -5.00 -10.35
CA GLU A 15 8.50 -5.59 -11.57
C GLU A 15 8.22 -7.09 -11.40
N GLN A 16 9.22 -7.85 -10.94
CA GLN A 16 9.09 -9.29 -10.71
C GLN A 16 8.00 -9.58 -9.68
N THR A 17 7.94 -8.78 -8.61
CA THR A 17 6.93 -8.92 -7.55
C THR A 17 5.52 -8.75 -8.11
N MET A 18 5.28 -7.73 -8.94
CA MET A 18 3.99 -7.50 -9.60
C MET A 18 3.62 -8.61 -10.58
N ARG A 19 4.57 -9.10 -11.40
CA ARG A 19 4.33 -10.19 -12.35
C ARG A 19 3.94 -11.48 -11.63
N LEU A 20 4.67 -11.85 -10.57
CA LEU A 20 4.36 -13.01 -9.74
C LEU A 20 2.98 -12.85 -9.11
N PHE A 21 2.69 -11.70 -8.50
CA PHE A 21 1.38 -11.44 -7.90
C PHE A 21 0.23 -11.60 -8.89
N LEU A 22 0.33 -11.02 -10.10
CA LEU A 22 -0.73 -11.13 -11.11
C LEU A 22 -0.93 -12.58 -11.57
N ARG A 23 0.16 -13.34 -11.72
CA ARG A 23 0.11 -14.76 -12.07
C ARG A 23 -0.58 -15.58 -10.99
N GLU A 24 -0.11 -15.47 -9.74
CA GLU A 24 -0.62 -16.29 -8.63
C GLU A 24 -2.05 -15.92 -8.22
N THR A 25 -2.46 -14.67 -8.47
CA THR A 25 -3.80 -14.19 -8.11
C THR A 25 -4.75 -14.13 -9.29
N ALA A 26 -4.39 -14.65 -10.48
CA ALA A 26 -5.18 -14.55 -11.70
C ALA A 26 -6.66 -14.92 -11.50
N ASN A 27 -6.91 -16.03 -10.80
CA ASN A 27 -8.25 -16.57 -10.53
C ASN A 27 -8.89 -16.04 -9.24
N LEU A 28 -8.25 -15.11 -8.54
CA LEU A 28 -8.77 -14.50 -7.31
C LEU A 28 -9.36 -13.11 -7.63
N PRO A 29 -10.70 -12.95 -7.61
CA PRO A 29 -11.34 -11.71 -8.04
C PRO A 29 -11.18 -10.55 -7.04
N ASN A 30 -11.00 -10.86 -5.76
CA ASN A 30 -11.06 -9.87 -4.66
C ASN A 30 -9.69 -9.62 -4.01
N VAL A 31 -8.61 -9.76 -4.77
CA VAL A 31 -7.24 -9.52 -4.29
C VAL A 31 -6.64 -8.35 -5.05
N LYS A 32 -6.14 -7.35 -4.31
CA LYS A 32 -5.50 -6.16 -4.86
C LYS A 32 -4.16 -5.93 -4.16
N MET A 33 -3.13 -5.59 -4.93
CA MET A 33 -1.85 -5.09 -4.43
C MET A 33 -1.84 -3.56 -4.55
N VAL A 34 -1.53 -2.89 -3.45
CA VAL A 34 -1.37 -1.45 -3.38
C VAL A 34 0.09 -1.17 -3.08
N ILE A 35 0.77 -0.60 -4.06
CA ILE A 35 2.19 -0.25 -3.96
C ILE A 35 2.29 1.19 -3.46
N ILE A 36 3.16 1.41 -2.48
CA ILE A 36 3.38 2.68 -1.81
C ILE A 36 4.76 3.17 -2.24
N ASP A 37 4.78 4.09 -3.19
CA ASP A 37 5.98 4.79 -3.61
C ASP A 37 6.27 5.93 -2.62
N ASP A 38 7.40 5.84 -1.91
CA ASP A 38 7.76 6.77 -0.84
C ASP A 38 8.71 7.87 -1.33
N ALA A 39 8.37 8.51 -2.44
CA ALA A 39 9.20 9.45 -3.20
C ALA A 39 10.50 8.80 -3.70
N SER A 40 10.38 7.74 -4.51
CA SER A 40 11.51 7.16 -5.23
C SER A 40 12.15 8.18 -6.17
N SER A 41 13.46 8.06 -6.36
CA SER A 41 14.26 8.85 -7.29
C SER A 41 14.60 8.10 -8.58
N ASP A 42 14.24 6.81 -8.66
CA ASP A 42 14.39 5.94 -9.84
C ASP A 42 13.04 5.77 -10.58
N ASP A 43 12.98 4.84 -11.53
CA ASP A 43 11.80 4.61 -12.34
C ASP A 43 10.71 3.74 -11.65
N THR A 44 10.87 3.41 -10.35
CA THR A 44 9.92 2.58 -9.57
C THR A 44 8.48 3.03 -9.78
N ALA A 45 8.18 4.32 -9.59
CA ALA A 45 6.83 4.86 -9.73
C ALA A 45 6.29 4.76 -11.17
N LEU A 46 7.14 5.03 -12.17
CA LEU A 46 6.77 4.96 -13.58
C LEU A 46 6.46 3.53 -14.01
N LEU A 47 7.27 2.58 -13.56
CA LEU A 47 7.09 1.16 -13.82
C LEU A 47 5.76 0.68 -13.22
N VAL A 48 5.51 0.97 -11.95
CA VAL A 48 4.26 0.57 -11.28
C VAL A 48 3.03 1.20 -11.92
N LYS A 49 3.09 2.48 -12.29
CA LYS A 49 1.99 3.17 -12.99
C LYS A 49 1.67 2.52 -14.33
N SER A 50 2.68 2.04 -15.05
CA SER A 50 2.51 1.33 -16.32
C SER A 50 1.85 -0.03 -16.12
N PHE A 51 2.28 -0.79 -15.11
CA PHE A 51 1.66 -2.07 -14.75
C PHE A 51 0.22 -1.93 -14.27
N SER A 52 -0.07 -0.93 -13.45
CA SER A 52 -1.42 -0.68 -12.92
C SER A 52 -2.46 -0.52 -14.03
N LYS A 53 -2.11 0.14 -15.14
CA LYS A 53 -2.98 0.29 -16.32
C LYS A 53 -3.31 -1.05 -16.99
N GLN A 54 -2.38 -2.01 -16.95
CA GLN A 54 -2.52 -3.32 -17.59
C GLN A 54 -3.17 -4.36 -16.65
N ALA A 55 -3.12 -4.12 -15.33
CA ALA A 55 -3.49 -5.08 -14.29
C ALA A 55 -5.00 -5.20 -14.02
N GLY A 56 -5.87 -4.53 -14.78
CA GLY A 56 -7.32 -4.62 -14.61
C GLY A 56 -7.81 -4.25 -13.21
N GLY A 57 -7.15 -3.29 -12.55
CA GLY A 57 -7.48 -2.86 -11.19
C GLY A 57 -6.90 -3.71 -10.05
N LYS A 58 -6.15 -4.78 -10.34
CA LYS A 58 -5.46 -5.60 -9.32
C LYS A 58 -4.21 -4.94 -8.73
N ILE A 59 -3.64 -3.95 -9.42
CA ILE A 59 -2.48 -3.18 -8.95
C ILE A 59 -2.88 -1.71 -8.87
N GLN A 60 -2.60 -1.08 -7.74
CA GLN A 60 -2.83 0.34 -7.49
C GLN A 60 -1.53 0.97 -6.98
N LEU A 61 -1.25 2.19 -7.43
CA LEU A 61 -0.11 3.00 -6.97
C LEU A 61 -0.62 4.10 -6.05
N LEU A 62 0.00 4.23 -4.88
CA LEU A 62 -0.11 5.39 -4.00
C LEU A 62 1.27 6.03 -3.88
N GLN A 63 1.35 7.35 -4.05
CA GLN A 63 2.62 8.08 -4.02
C GLN A 63 2.64 9.09 -2.88
N ARG A 64 3.69 9.04 -2.06
CA ARG A 64 4.00 10.07 -1.06
C ARG A 64 4.95 11.09 -1.66
N GLN A 65 4.94 12.30 -1.11
CA GLN A 65 5.79 13.40 -1.54
C GLN A 65 6.55 13.97 -0.35
N LEU A 66 7.75 14.51 -0.59
CA LEU A 66 8.53 15.23 0.42
C LEU A 66 7.77 16.50 0.87
N PRO A 67 7.93 16.93 2.13
CA PRO A 67 8.77 16.36 3.18
C PRO A 67 8.09 15.21 3.97
N GLN A 68 6.88 14.82 3.61
CA GLN A 68 6.15 13.75 4.32
C GLN A 68 6.53 12.36 3.83
N ALA A 69 7.27 12.21 2.73
CA ALA A 69 7.85 10.95 2.26
C ALA A 69 9.18 10.63 2.95
N GLN A 70 9.64 9.39 2.84
CA GLN A 70 10.92 8.90 3.37
C GLN A 70 11.05 9.01 4.90
N THR A 71 9.92 9.03 5.61
CA THR A 71 9.86 9.11 7.09
C THR A 71 9.74 7.73 7.76
N GLY A 72 10.18 6.68 7.06
CA GLY A 72 10.16 5.29 7.54
C GLY A 72 8.95 4.47 7.07
N LYS A 73 9.16 3.15 7.02
CA LYS A 73 8.21 2.16 6.47
C LYS A 73 6.86 2.16 7.21
N GLY A 74 6.87 2.25 8.53
CA GLY A 74 5.65 2.30 9.34
C GLY A 74 4.77 3.49 8.98
N THR A 75 5.37 4.66 8.76
CA THR A 75 4.65 5.87 8.33
C THR A 75 4.04 5.70 6.94
N ALA A 76 4.77 5.09 6.00
CA ALA A 76 4.28 4.81 4.66
C ALA A 76 3.05 3.89 4.69
N LEU A 77 3.15 2.79 5.45
CA LEU A 77 2.08 1.81 5.62
C LEU A 77 0.84 2.41 6.29
N ASN A 78 1.02 3.20 7.35
CA ASN A 78 -0.08 3.88 8.04
C ASN A 78 -0.80 4.86 7.12
N TRP A 79 -0.04 5.64 6.35
CA TRP A 79 -0.60 6.58 5.39
C TRP A 79 -1.41 5.84 4.31
N ALA A 80 -0.87 4.77 3.74
CA ALA A 80 -1.55 3.98 2.71
C ALA A 80 -2.80 3.28 3.24
N TYR A 81 -2.76 2.74 4.45
CA TYR A 81 -3.92 2.15 5.11
C TYR A 81 -5.06 3.17 5.23
N GLN A 82 -4.76 4.42 5.60
CA GLN A 82 -5.75 5.50 5.63
C GLN A 82 -6.35 5.78 4.25
N GLN A 83 -5.52 5.86 3.19
CA GLN A 83 -6.01 6.09 1.82
C GLN A 83 -6.99 4.99 1.40
N VAL A 84 -6.60 3.73 1.60
CA VAL A 84 -7.40 2.57 1.18
C VAL A 84 -8.73 2.48 1.93
N ILE A 85 -8.76 2.77 3.24
CA ILE A 85 -10.04 2.78 3.99
C ILE A 85 -10.96 3.90 3.52
N LEU A 86 -10.40 5.08 3.25
CA LEU A 86 -11.18 6.22 2.78
C LEU A 86 -11.79 5.93 1.41
N GLU A 87 -11.04 5.28 0.52
CA GLU A 87 -11.54 4.79 -0.77
C GLU A 87 -12.60 3.69 -0.60
N SER A 88 -12.44 2.81 0.39
CA SER A 88 -13.38 1.70 0.64
C SER A 88 -14.62 2.09 1.43
N ARG A 89 -14.88 3.38 1.69
CA ARG A 89 -16.16 3.86 2.27
C ARG A 89 -17.31 3.88 1.25
N ASP A 90 -17.20 3.06 0.21
CA ASP A 90 -18.34 2.43 -0.47
C ASP A 90 -18.85 1.28 0.43
N PRO A 91 -20.16 1.14 0.75
CA PRO A 91 -20.68 0.43 1.93
C PRO A 91 -20.63 -1.11 1.89
N GLY A 92 -19.60 -1.72 1.28
CA GLY A 92 -19.48 -3.17 1.10
C GLY A 92 -18.14 -3.74 1.59
N SER A 93 -18.09 -4.10 2.88
CA SER A 93 -17.21 -5.12 3.49
C SER A 93 -15.69 -4.85 3.62
N PHE A 94 -15.25 -4.65 4.88
CA PHE A 94 -13.88 -4.98 5.31
C PHE A 94 -13.92 -5.66 6.69
N ASP A 95 -13.41 -6.89 6.79
CA ASP A 95 -13.28 -7.64 8.05
C ASP A 95 -11.90 -7.34 8.68
N LEU A 96 -11.92 -6.76 9.87
CA LEU A 96 -10.78 -6.22 10.62
C LEU A 96 -10.04 -7.27 11.48
N ARG A 97 -10.29 -8.57 11.31
CA ARG A 97 -9.93 -9.59 12.31
C ARG A 97 -8.52 -10.19 12.29
N ARG A 98 -7.52 -9.65 11.56
CA ARG A 98 -6.23 -10.36 11.43
C ARG A 98 -4.92 -9.54 11.41
N PHE A 99 -4.82 -8.42 12.13
CA PHE A 99 -3.52 -7.76 12.34
C PHE A 99 -3.28 -7.33 13.80
N GLY A 100 -2.06 -7.57 14.28
CA GLY A 100 -1.63 -7.42 15.67
C GLY A 100 -1.58 -5.98 16.18
N ARG A 101 -1.78 -5.81 17.49
CA ARG A 101 -1.88 -4.54 18.23
C ARG A 101 -0.48 -3.98 18.60
N GLY A 102 -0.24 -2.67 18.40
CA GLY A 102 0.95 -1.91 18.86
C GLY A 102 0.93 -0.42 18.45
N CYS A 103 1.51 0.50 19.25
CA CYS A 103 1.03 1.89 19.48
C CYS A 103 1.68 3.08 18.72
N LEU A 104 0.98 4.23 18.82
CA LEU A 104 1.21 5.60 18.28
C LEU A 104 2.41 6.40 18.84
N HIS A 105 3.00 7.25 17.99
CA HIS A 105 3.47 8.59 18.36
C HIS A 105 3.23 9.61 17.23
N GLY A 106 2.55 10.73 17.55
CA GLY A 106 2.51 11.95 16.74
C GLY A 106 1.23 12.20 15.91
N GLY A 107 0.24 12.89 16.50
CA GLY A 107 -0.55 13.90 15.77
C GLY A 107 -1.76 13.48 14.91
N ARG A 108 -2.61 12.57 15.38
CA ARG A 108 -4.10 12.58 15.24
C ARG A 108 -4.64 11.28 15.85
N LYS A 109 -5.66 11.37 16.72
CA LYS A 109 -6.30 10.20 17.32
C LYS A 109 -7.06 9.46 16.22
N LEU A 110 -6.59 8.28 15.82
CA LEU A 110 -7.39 7.40 14.97
C LEU A 110 -8.64 6.97 15.74
N PRO A 111 -9.77 6.68 15.07
CA PRO A 111 -10.92 6.10 15.74
C PRO A 111 -10.49 4.77 16.39
N GLU A 112 -11.18 4.36 17.45
CA GLU A 112 -10.82 3.14 18.18
C GLU A 112 -10.95 1.91 17.27
N GLY A 113 -9.92 1.06 17.19
CA GLY A 113 -9.91 -0.17 16.39
C GLY A 113 -9.02 -0.21 15.13
N TYR A 114 -8.19 0.82 14.89
CA TYR A 114 -7.35 0.90 13.68
C TYR A 114 -5.90 0.46 13.99
N PRO A 115 -5.32 -0.51 13.24
CA PRO A 115 -3.93 -0.94 13.43
C PRO A 115 -2.95 0.18 13.03
N VAL A 116 -1.88 0.34 13.82
CA VAL A 116 -0.78 1.28 13.57
C VAL A 116 0.50 0.47 13.36
N PHE A 117 1.17 0.66 12.23
CA PHE A 117 2.48 0.10 11.96
C PHE A 117 3.55 0.98 12.61
N CYS A 118 4.33 0.41 13.54
CA CYS A 118 5.43 1.12 14.21
C CYS A 118 6.59 1.37 13.24
N PRO A 119 7.26 2.54 13.27
CA PRO A 119 8.60 2.67 12.69
C PRO A 119 9.56 1.79 13.51
N GLY A 120 10.33 0.95 12.82
CA GLY A 120 11.51 0.28 13.38
C GLY A 120 12.75 1.14 13.25
#